data_AF-X8CAL5-F1
#
_entry.id   AF-X8CAL5-F1
#
_cell.length_a   1.000
_cell.length_b   1.000
_cell.length_c   1.000
_cell.angle_alpha   90.00
_cell.angle_beta   90.00
_cell.angle_gamma   90.00
#
_symmetry.space_group_name_H-M   'P 1'
#
loop_
_entity.id
_entity.type
_entity.pdbx_description
1 polymer ?
#
loop_
_entity_poly.entity_id
_entity_poly.type
_entity_poly.pdbx_seq_one_letter_code
_entity_poly.pdbx_strand_id
1 'polypeptide(L)' 'MSNHGGNNLDGTPASIRALPAIAAAVGDQVEVLLDGGIRRGSDVVKAVALGRAR' A
#
# COMPACT_ATOMS: atom_id res chain seq x y z
N MET A 1 1.08 -2.36 -5.50
CA MET A 1 0.90 -3.22 -4.31
C MET A 1 -0.58 -3.51 -4.17
N SER A 2 -0.95 -4.79 -4.21
CA SER A 2 -2.32 -5.28 -4.19
C SER A 2 -2.33 -6.65 -3.52
N ASN A 3 -3.37 -6.94 -2.73
CA ASN A 3 -3.74 -8.30 -2.34
C ASN A 3 -4.97 -8.81 -3.12
N HIS A 4 -5.27 -8.17 -4.25
CA HIS A 4 -6.43 -8.42 -5.10
C HIS A 4 -7.78 -8.29 -4.36
N GLY A 5 -7.86 -7.37 -3.40
CA GLY A 5 -9.03 -7.18 -2.55
C GLY A 5 -9.31 -8.36 -1.62
N GLY A 6 -8.30 -9.17 -1.32
CA GLY A 6 -8.44 -10.39 -0.51
C GLY A 6 -8.97 -11.60 -1.28
N ASN A 7 -9.10 -11.52 -2.62
CA ASN A 7 -9.73 -12.58 -3.41
C ASN A 7 -8.74 -13.60 -4.00
N ASN A 8 -7.43 -13.43 -3.76
CA ASN A 8 -6.40 -14.34 -4.28
C ASN A 8 -5.86 -15.29 -3.21
N LEU A 9 -5.27 -14.75 -2.14
CA LEU A 9 -4.79 -15.52 -1.00
C LEU A 9 -5.32 -14.90 0.29
N ASP A 10 -6.22 -15.64 0.94
CA ASP A 10 -6.78 -15.24 2.23
C ASP A 10 -5.72 -15.29 3.34
N GLY A 11 -5.92 -14.49 4.39
CA GLY A 11 -4.97 -14.34 5.49
C GLY A 11 -3.73 -13.50 5.18
N THR A 12 -3.57 -13.02 3.94
CA THR A 12 -2.51 -12.05 3.61
C THR A 12 -2.75 -10.72 4.33
N PRO A 13 -1.67 -9.99 4.71
CA PRO A 13 -1.83 -8.65 5.27
C PRO A 13 -2.63 -7.75 4.32
N ALA A 14 -3.43 -6.85 4.89
CA ALA A 14 -4.05 -5.78 4.12
C ALA A 14 -2.97 -4.97 3.38
N SER A 15 -3.18 -4.64 2.10
CA SER A 15 -2.19 -3.97 1.23
C SER A 15 -1.51 -2.77 1.90
N ILE A 16 -2.29 -1.94 2.60
CA ILE A 16 -1.78 -0.71 3.25
C ILE A 16 -0.80 -0.97 4.39
N ARG A 17 -0.84 -2.15 5.03
CA ARG A 17 0.12 -2.52 6.09
C ARG A 17 1.49 -2.89 5.54
N ALA A 18 1.56 -3.38 4.31
CA ALA A 18 2.81 -3.72 3.65
C ALA A 18 3.49 -2.50 2.99
N LEU A 19 2.72 -1.44 2.71
CA LEU A 19 3.18 -0.26 1.99
C LEU A 19 4.45 0.39 2.58
N PRO A 20 4.59 0.64 3.91
CA PRO A 20 5.75 1.33 4.44
C PRO A 20 7.06 0.56 4.25
N ALA A 21 7.02 -0.76 4.44
CA ALA A 21 8.20 -1.61 4.28
C ALA A 21 8.67 -1.66 2.83
N ILE A 22 7.74 -1.72 1.88
CA ILE A 22 8.04 -1.71 0.46
C ILE A 22 8.58 -0.35 0.03
N ALA A 23 7.92 0.74 0.43
CA ALA A 23 8.36 2.10 0.12
C ALA A 23 9.79 2.36 0.63
N ALA A 24 10.09 1.96 1.87
CA ALA A 24 11.43 2.09 2.43
C ALA A 24 12.49 1.26 1.68
N ALA A 25 12.13 0.06 1.19
CA ALA A 25 13.07 -0.80 0.48
C ALA A 25 13.41 -0.29 -0.92
N VAL A 26 12.44 0.33 -1.62
CA VAL A 26 12.65 0.81 -3.01
C VAL A 26 13.12 2.27 -3.09
N GLY A 27 12.93 3.06 -2.03
CA GLY A 27 13.30 4.47 -2.03
C GLY A 27 12.60 5.25 -3.15
N ASP A 28 13.32 6.22 -3.72
CA ASP A 28 12.84 7.03 -4.85
C ASP A 28 13.15 6.41 -6.22
N GLN A 29 13.56 5.13 -6.26
CA GLN A 29 13.99 4.49 -7.51
C GLN A 29 12.83 4.14 -8.43
N VAL A 30 11.63 3.93 -7.87
CA VAL A 30 10.43 3.54 -8.62
C VAL A 30 9.16 4.12 -7.99
N GLU A 31 8.14 4.31 -8.81
CA GLU A 31 6.81 4.68 -8.33
C GLU A 31 6.10 3.46 -7.70
N VAL A 32 5.52 3.65 -6.52
CA VAL A 32 4.74 2.62 -5.82
C VAL A 32 3.24 2.94 -5.94
N LEU A 33 2.55 2.15 -6.75
CA LEU A 33 1.08 2.18 -6.84
C LEU A 33 0.46 1.31 -5.74
N LEU A 34 -0.69 1.69 -5.18
CA LEU A 34 -1.43 0.90 -4.18
C LEU A 34 -2.90 0.75 -4.58
N ASP A 35 -3.43 -0.46 -4.47
CA ASP A 35 -4.86 -0.73 -4.51
C ASP A 35 -5.32 -1.63 -3.33
N GLY A 36 -6.65 -1.77 -3.22
CA GLY A 36 -7.29 -2.60 -2.21
C GLY A 36 -7.69 -1.81 -0.96
N GLY A 37 -8.98 -1.91 -0.60
CA GLY A 37 -9.49 -1.38 0.67
C GLY A 37 -9.65 0.15 0.77
N ILE A 38 -9.27 0.94 -0.23
CA ILE A 38 -9.53 2.40 -0.27
C ILE A 38 -11.03 2.64 -0.48
N ARG A 39 -11.70 3.30 0.48
CA ARG A 39 -13.14 3.60 0.42
C ARG A 39 -13.48 5.06 0.67
N ARG A 40 -12.59 5.81 1.31
CA ARG A 40 -12.79 7.23 1.66
C ARG A 40 -11.52 8.04 1.38
N GLY A 41 -11.68 9.37 1.28
CA GLY A 41 -10.55 10.27 1.08
C GLY A 41 -9.49 10.19 2.17
N SER A 42 -9.88 9.92 3.42
CA SER A 42 -8.93 9.71 4.52
C SER A 42 -8.05 8.47 4.34
N ASP A 43 -8.50 7.44 3.62
CA ASP A 43 -7.68 6.27 3.30
C ASP A 43 -6.60 6.63 2.27
N VAL A 44 -6.95 7.48 1.29
CA VAL A 44 -6.00 8.01 0.31
C VAL A 44 -4.91 8.82 1.01
N VAL A 45 -5.29 9.72 1.94
CA VAL A 45 -4.32 10.53 2.70
C VAL A 45 -3.37 9.64 3.49
N LYS A 46 -3.87 8.58 4.15
CA LYS A 46 -3.03 7.62 4.87
C LYS A 46 -2.08 6.87 3.93
N ALA A 47 -2.56 6.42 2.77
CA ALA A 47 -1.74 5.73 1.79
C ALA A 47 -0.58 6.62 1.29
N VAL A 48 -0.86 7.87 0.96
CA VAL A 48 0.17 8.85 0.55
C VAL A 48 1.19 9.08 1.68
N ALA A 49 0.73 9.26 2.92
CA ALA A 49 1.61 9.49 4.05
C ALA A 49 2.52 8.28 4.36
N LEU A 50 2.01 7.06 4.19
CA LEU A 50 2.73 5.81 4.46
C LEU A 50 3.62 5.36 3.29
N GLY A 51 3.34 5.79 2.07
CA GLY A 51 4.03 5.37 0.85
C GLY A 51 5.22 6.23 0.46
N ARG A 52 5.52 7.31 1.19
CA ARG A 52 6.72 8.12 0.94
C ARG A 52 7.93 7.48 1.59
N ALA A 53 8.92 7.14 0.76
CA ALA A 53 10.26 6.89 1.25
C ALA A 53 10.85 8.19 1.84
N ARG A 54 11.75 8.05 2.82
CA ARG A 54 12.55 9.15 3.34
C ARG A 54 13.97 9.03 2.81
#